data_AF-A0A8E6B945-F1
#
_entry.id   AF-A0A8E6B945-F1
#
_cell.length_a   1.000
_cell.length_b   1.000
_cell.length_c   1.000
_cell.angle_alpha   90.00
_cell.angle_beta   90.00
_cell.angle_gamma   90.00
#
_symmetry.space_group_name_H-M   'P 1'
#
loop_
_entity.id
_entity.type
_entity.pdbx_description
1 polymer ?
#
loop_
_entity_poly.entity_id
_entity_poly.type
_entity_poly.pdbx_seq_one_letter_code
_entity_poly.pdbx_strand_id
1 'polypeptide(L)'
;MNLFGTPVISWRGVPLVPCDKLEMKSRYQSNQWFGTTSILLVRVGEADQGVVGLHQAGIPGEIMPSLSARLMGLDSLGVASYLLTLYFSCAVLTDDALGVLENVEVGYYHDYEHRKNGFEHGLGI
;
A
#
# COMPACT_ATOMS: atom_id res chain seq x y z
N MET A 1 12.85 -8.07 12.54
CA MET A 1 13.07 -6.64 12.26
C MET A 1 11.94 -5.85 12.91
N ASN A 2 12.20 -4.68 13.48
CA ASN A 2 11.18 -3.84 14.13
C ASN A 2 11.14 -2.48 13.42
N LEU A 3 9.96 -2.10 12.92
CA LEU A 3 9.69 -0.78 12.34
C LEU A 3 8.79 -0.01 13.29
N PHE A 4 9.26 1.14 13.79
CA PHE A 4 8.49 2.03 14.66
C PHE A 4 7.84 1.34 15.88
N GLY A 5 8.53 0.38 16.49
CA GLY A 5 8.02 -0.41 17.62
C GLY A 5 7.20 -1.65 17.21
N THR A 6 6.83 -1.77 15.93
CA THR A 6 6.04 -2.89 15.41
C THR A 6 6.93 -3.95 14.76
N PRO A 7 6.83 -5.22 15.18
CA PRO A 7 7.52 -6.30 14.49
C PRO A 7 6.91 -6.53 13.10
N VAL A 8 7.76 -6.65 12.08
CA VAL A 8 7.35 -6.97 10.71
C VAL A 8 8.09 -8.19 10.18
N ILE A 9 7.44 -8.93 9.28
CA ILE A 9 8.05 -10.03 8.53
C ILE A 9 9.08 -9.42 7.56
N SER A 10 10.19 -10.13 7.32
CA SER A 10 11.19 -9.72 6.34
C SER A 10 11.55 -10.88 5.41
N TRP A 11 11.75 -10.59 4.13
CA TRP A 11 12.23 -11.54 3.13
C TRP A 11 13.56 -11.05 2.55
N ARG A 12 14.61 -11.88 2.66
CA ARG A 12 15.98 -11.53 2.22
C ARG A 12 16.47 -10.16 2.73
N GLY A 13 16.13 -9.82 3.96
CA GLY A 13 16.50 -8.54 4.59
C GLY A 13 15.59 -7.36 4.23
N VAL A 14 14.59 -7.54 3.37
CA VAL A 14 13.61 -6.49 3.01
C VAL A 14 12.34 -6.68 3.84
N PRO A 15 11.84 -5.64 4.55
CA PRO A 15 10.62 -5.74 5.35
C PRO A 15 9.35 -5.79 4.48
N LEU A 16 8.40 -6.65 4.85
CA LEU A 16 7.06 -6.69 4.28
C LEU A 16 6.14 -5.82 5.14
N VAL A 17 5.79 -4.64 4.62
CA VAL A 17 4.92 -3.69 5.30
C VAL A 17 3.47 -3.92 4.86
N PRO A 18 2.53 -4.23 5.79
CA PRO A 18 1.13 -4.41 5.44
C PRO A 18 0.48 -3.09 5.04
N CYS A 19 -0.38 -3.12 4.02
CA CYS A 19 -1.15 -1.98 3.54
C CYS A 19 -2.56 -2.45 3.17
N ASP A 20 -3.58 -1.84 3.76
CA ASP A 20 -4.99 -2.16 3.51
C ASP A 20 -5.56 -1.43 2.29
N LYS A 21 -4.77 -0.58 1.63
CA LYS A 21 -5.19 0.21 0.46
C LYS A 21 -4.91 -0.49 -0.87
N LEU A 22 -4.19 -1.60 -0.86
CA LEU A 22 -4.02 -2.42 -2.05
C LEU A 22 -5.33 -3.14 -2.37
N GLU A 23 -5.76 -3.04 -3.61
CA GLU A 23 -7.04 -3.61 -4.05
C GLU A 23 -7.02 -5.15 -3.90
N MET A 24 -8.13 -5.68 -3.41
CA MET A 24 -8.41 -7.10 -3.35
C MET A 24 -9.47 -7.43 -4.40
N LYS A 25 -9.03 -7.91 -5.56
CA LYS A 25 -9.92 -8.33 -6.64
C LYS A 25 -10.61 -9.63 -6.22
N SER A 26 -11.94 -9.63 -6.24
CA SER A 26 -12.77 -10.78 -5.89
C SER A 26 -13.84 -11.01 -6.96
N ARG A 27 -14.67 -12.03 -6.78
CA ARG A 27 -15.73 -12.46 -7.71
C ARG A 27 -16.72 -11.36 -8.11
N TYR A 28 -16.89 -10.34 -7.27
CA TYR A 28 -17.74 -9.18 -7.57
C TYR A 28 -17.13 -8.22 -8.60
N GLN A 29 -15.81 -8.27 -8.82
CA GLN A 29 -15.07 -7.38 -9.73
C GLN A 29 -14.34 -8.14 -10.85
N SER A 30 -14.23 -9.47 -10.77
CA SER A 30 -13.54 -10.30 -11.77
C SER A 30 -14.20 -11.68 -11.90
N ASN A 31 -14.06 -12.33 -13.06
CA ASN A 31 -14.52 -13.71 -13.28
C ASN A 31 -13.66 -14.76 -12.54
N GLN A 32 -12.74 -14.35 -11.65
CA GLN A 32 -11.90 -15.26 -10.88
C GLN A 32 -12.64 -15.73 -9.62
N TRP A 33 -12.46 -17.02 -9.30
CA TRP A 33 -13.10 -17.66 -8.15
C TRP A 33 -12.42 -17.32 -6.82
N PHE A 34 -11.12 -17.01 -6.86
CA PHE A 34 -10.28 -16.72 -5.70
C PHE A 34 -9.93 -15.23 -5.63
N GLY A 35 -9.64 -14.76 -4.42
CA GLY A 35 -9.20 -13.38 -4.21
C GLY A 35 -7.76 -13.20 -4.71
N THR A 36 -7.51 -12.13 -5.46
CA THR A 36 -6.16 -11.73 -5.87
C THR A 36 -5.83 -10.31 -5.46
N THR A 37 -4.57 -10.06 -5.15
CA THR A 37 -4.05 -8.72 -4.86
C THR A 37 -2.71 -8.51 -5.57
N SER A 38 -2.06 -7.40 -5.27
CA SER A 38 -0.71 -7.10 -5.75
C SER A 38 0.24 -6.88 -4.57
N ILE A 39 1.52 -7.12 -4.77
CA ILE A 39 2.58 -6.75 -3.83
C ILE A 39 3.51 -5.77 -4.51
N LEU A 40 3.81 -4.66 -3.84
CA LEU A 40 4.71 -3.62 -4.35
C LEU A 40 6.08 -3.74 -3.68
N LEU A 41 7.13 -3.62 -4.48
CA LEU A 41 8.51 -3.44 -4.04
C LEU A 41 8.96 -2.04 -4.42
N VAL A 42 9.41 -1.25 -3.45
CA VAL A 42 9.71 0.17 -3.64
C VAL A 42 11.10 0.52 -3.11
N ARG A 43 11.95 1.08 -3.96
CA ARG A 43 13.15 1.84 -3.55
C ARG A 43 12.72 3.28 -3.31
N VAL A 44 13.04 3.87 -2.15
CA VAL A 44 12.53 5.19 -1.74
C VAL A 44 13.68 6.18 -1.60
N GLY A 45 13.45 7.44 -1.96
CA GLY A 45 14.37 8.55 -1.71
C GLY A 45 15.10 9.06 -2.96
N GLU A 46 15.34 10.37 -3.00
CA GLU A 46 15.97 11.04 -4.15
C GLU A 46 17.43 10.60 -4.37
N ALA A 47 18.19 10.47 -3.27
CA ALA A 47 19.60 10.07 -3.30
C ALA A 47 19.80 8.69 -3.96
N ASP A 48 18.84 7.78 -3.76
CA ASP A 48 18.83 6.43 -4.33
C ASP A 48 18.08 6.36 -5.66
N GLN A 49 17.72 7.51 -6.25
CA GLN A 49 16.90 7.60 -7.47
C GLN A 49 15.61 6.76 -7.36
N GLY A 50 15.02 6.74 -6.17
CA GLY A 50 13.85 5.95 -5.83
C GLY A 50 12.52 6.68 -6.11
N VAL A 51 11.46 6.20 -5.46
CA VAL A 51 10.16 6.86 -5.41
C VAL A 51 10.20 7.97 -4.36
N VAL A 52 9.67 9.15 -4.73
CA VAL A 52 9.60 10.33 -3.86
C VAL A 52 8.17 10.84 -3.76
N GLY A 53 7.79 11.33 -2.58
CA GLY A 53 6.53 12.06 -2.37
C GLY A 53 6.71 13.52 -2.72
N LEU A 54 5.72 14.11 -3.40
CA LEU A 54 5.66 15.52 -3.72
C LEU A 54 4.55 16.16 -2.89
N HIS A 55 4.84 17.33 -2.33
CA HIS A 55 3.90 18.08 -1.52
C HIS A 55 4.07 19.57 -1.82
N GLN A 56 2.97 20.33 -1.81
CA GLN A 56 3.00 21.77 -2.08
C GLN A 56 3.33 22.55 -0.80
N ALA A 57 4.38 23.36 -0.84
CA ALA A 57 4.80 24.22 0.28
C ALA A 57 4.17 25.62 0.19
N GLY A 58 4.05 26.30 1.35
CA GLY A 58 3.68 27.71 1.42
C GLY A 58 2.19 27.98 1.16
N ILE A 59 1.32 27.04 1.52
CA ILE A 59 -0.12 27.20 1.31
C ILE A 59 -0.71 28.08 2.43
N PRO A 60 -1.54 29.08 2.11
CA PRO A 60 -2.19 29.86 3.16
C PRO A 60 -3.15 28.99 3.99
N GLY A 61 -3.06 29.06 5.31
CA GLY A 61 -3.87 28.25 6.23
C GLY A 61 -3.38 26.80 6.39
N GLU A 62 -2.10 26.54 6.07
CA GLU A 62 -1.46 25.24 6.27
C GLU A 62 -1.38 24.86 7.76
N ILE A 63 -1.90 23.69 8.11
CA ILE A 63 -1.91 23.15 9.48
C ILE A 63 -0.99 21.94 9.65
N MET A 64 -0.71 21.23 8.55
CA MET A 64 0.29 20.18 8.43
C MET A 64 0.78 20.16 6.97
N PRO A 65 1.90 19.50 6.64
CA PRO A 65 2.47 19.55 5.29
C PRO A 65 1.40 19.33 4.22
N SER A 66 1.20 20.36 3.41
CA SER A 66 0.27 20.41 2.30
C SER A 66 -1.21 20.18 2.61
N LEU A 67 -1.61 20.18 3.89
CA LEU A 67 -3.01 20.28 4.32
C LEU A 67 -3.31 21.71 4.76
N SER A 68 -4.29 22.33 4.09
CA SER A 68 -4.86 23.62 4.46
C SER A 68 -6.27 23.46 5.02
N ALA A 69 -6.58 24.22 6.07
CA ALA A 69 -7.93 24.35 6.64
C ALA A 69 -8.36 25.81 6.62
N ARG A 70 -9.50 26.13 5.99
CA ARG A 70 -10.00 27.51 5.86
C ARG A 70 -11.47 27.61 6.22
N LEU A 71 -11.80 28.61 7.05
CA LEU A 71 -13.20 28.95 7.34
C LEU A 71 -13.82 29.65 6.13
N MET A 72 -14.91 29.09 5.60
CA MET A 72 -15.68 29.65 4.48
C MET A 72 -16.75 30.65 4.94
N GLY A 73 -16.92 30.82 6.25
CA GLY A 73 -17.91 31.69 6.87
C GLY A 73 -19.05 30.92 7.52
N LEU A 74 -20.10 31.66 7.85
CA LEU A 74 -21.36 31.16 8.41
C LEU A 74 -22.47 31.30 7.37
N ASP A 75 -23.33 30.30 7.25
CA ASP A 75 -24.53 30.42 6.42
C ASP A 75 -25.68 31.15 7.16
N SER A 76 -26.82 31.33 6.49
CA SER A 76 -28.01 32.00 7.05
C SER A 76 -28.66 31.24 8.21
N LEU A 77 -28.28 29.98 8.44
CA LEU A 77 -28.74 29.12 9.53
C LEU A 77 -27.73 29.05 10.67
N GLY A 78 -26.59 29.75 10.56
CA GLY A 78 -25.53 29.76 11.56
C GLY A 78 -24.57 28.57 11.49
N VAL A 79 -24.54 27.82 10.37
CA VAL A 79 -23.59 26.71 10.17
C VAL A 79 -22.25 27.24 9.69
N ALA A 80 -21.18 26.93 10.45
CA ALA A 80 -19.81 27.23 10.06
C ALA A 80 -19.24 26.15 9.13
N SER A 81 -18.80 26.54 7.93
CA SER A 81 -18.22 25.62 6.95
C SER A 81 -16.71 25.76 6.88
N TYR A 82 -15.99 24.63 6.89
CA TYR A 82 -14.53 24.59 6.71
C TYR A 82 -14.18 23.85 5.42
N LEU A 83 -13.29 24.44 4.64
CA LEU A 83 -12.68 23.79 3.48
C LEU A 83 -11.35 23.18 3.90
N LEU A 84 -11.26 21.85 3.80
CA LEU A 84 -10.02 21.10 3.93
C LEU A 84 -9.47 20.80 2.54
N THR A 85 -8.20 21.11 2.30
CA THR A 85 -7.54 20.86 1.01
C THR A 85 -6.17 20.24 1.23
N LEU A 86 -5.94 19.09 0.60
CA LEU A 86 -4.72 18.29 0.74
C LEU A 86 -4.03 18.15 -0.62
N TYR A 87 -2.79 18.63 -0.75
CA TYR A 87 -2.01 18.61 -2.00
C TYR A 87 -0.83 17.65 -1.92
N PHE A 88 -1.00 16.45 -2.45
CA PHE A 88 0.08 15.45 -2.54
C PHE A 88 0.13 14.81 -3.92
N SER A 89 1.33 14.40 -4.30
CA SER A 89 1.59 13.55 -5.46
C SER A 89 2.79 12.64 -5.16
N CYS A 90 3.16 11.79 -6.10
CA CYS A 90 4.38 10.99 -6.02
C CYS A 90 5.03 10.90 -7.40
N ALA A 91 6.35 10.72 -7.42
CA ALA A 91 7.12 10.52 -8.63
C ALA A 91 8.04 9.31 -8.48
N VAL A 92 8.09 8.51 -9.53
CA VAL A 92 9.05 7.41 -9.68
C VAL A 92 10.21 7.96 -10.50
N LEU A 93 11.40 8.13 -9.90
CA LEU A 93 12.52 8.80 -10.57
C LEU A 93 13.21 7.93 -11.63
N THR A 94 13.15 6.60 -11.47
CA THR A 94 13.72 5.62 -12.39
C THR A 94 12.83 4.39 -12.52
N ASP A 95 12.79 3.77 -13.70
CA ASP A 95 11.89 2.65 -13.98
C ASP A 95 12.14 1.40 -13.11
N ASP A 96 13.35 1.24 -12.56
CA ASP A 96 13.72 0.13 -11.68
C ASP A 96 13.43 0.40 -10.19
N ALA A 97 12.93 1.59 -9.84
CA ALA A 97 12.63 1.95 -8.46
C ALA A 97 11.32 1.33 -7.91
N LEU A 98 10.46 0.81 -8.79
CA LEU A 98 9.17 0.23 -8.43
C LEU A 98 8.93 -1.08 -9.18
N GLY A 99 8.65 -2.15 -8.43
CA GLY A 99 8.21 -3.43 -8.96
C GLY A 99 6.83 -3.81 -8.43
N VAL A 100 6.01 -4.45 -9.26
CA VAL A 100 4.68 -4.94 -8.88
C VAL A 100 4.59 -6.43 -9.18
N LEU A 101 4.31 -7.24 -8.17
CA LEU A 101 3.88 -8.62 -8.34
C LEU A 101 2.36 -8.64 -8.38
N GLU A 102 1.80 -8.87 -9.56
CA GLU A 102 0.36 -8.90 -9.78
C GLU A 102 -0.23 -10.30 -9.57
N ASN A 103 -1.55 -10.36 -9.43
CA ASN A 103 -2.32 -11.62 -9.36
C ASN A 103 -1.90 -12.54 -8.22
N VAL A 104 -1.49 -11.97 -7.08
CA VAL A 104 -1.15 -12.73 -5.87
C VAL A 104 -2.41 -13.32 -5.28
N GLU A 105 -2.55 -14.64 -5.36
CA GLU A 105 -3.67 -15.37 -4.78
C GLU A 105 -3.58 -15.36 -3.25
N VAL A 106 -4.68 -14.97 -2.59
CA VAL A 106 -4.79 -14.95 -1.10
C VAL A 106 -5.76 -16.00 -0.57
N GLY A 107 -6.37 -16.80 -1.45
CA GLY A 107 -7.37 -17.82 -1.12
C GLY A 107 -6.83 -19.24 -0.97
N TYR A 108 -5.52 -19.44 -1.13
CA TYR A 108 -4.92 -20.77 -1.13
C TYR A 108 -4.55 -21.22 0.29
N TYR A 109 -5.09 -22.35 0.72
CA TYR A 109 -4.79 -22.99 2.02
C TYR A 109 -4.18 -24.37 1.79
N HIS A 110 -3.05 -24.65 2.43
CA HIS A 110 -2.36 -25.94 2.32
C HIS A 110 -3.04 -27.01 3.21
N ASP A 111 -3.33 -28.18 2.64
CA ASP A 111 -3.68 -29.39 3.39
C ASP A 111 -2.42 -30.19 3.72
N TYR A 112 -2.17 -30.40 5.01
CA TYR A 112 -0.99 -31.10 5.51
C TYR A 112 -1.25 -32.57 5.86
N GLU A 113 -2.49 -33.06 5.83
CA GLU A 113 -2.82 -34.44 6.20
C GLU A 113 -2.25 -35.46 5.19
N HIS A 114 -2.07 -35.06 3.93
CA HIS A 114 -1.42 -35.88 2.90
C HIS A 114 0.08 -36.11 3.11
N ARG A 115 0.75 -35.40 4.03
CA ARG A 115 2.21 -35.55 4.28
C ARG A 115 2.56 -36.76 5.16
N LYS A 116 1.59 -37.45 5.76
CA LYS A 116 1.83 -38.63 6.62
C LYS A 116 2.33 -39.86 5.85
N ASN A 117 2.07 -39.93 4.54
CA ASN A 117 2.64 -40.94 3.67
C ASN A 117 3.93 -40.37 3.08
N GLY A 118 5.07 -40.89 3.50
CA GLY A 118 6.38 -40.43 3.03
C GLY A 118 6.50 -40.38 1.51
N PHE A 119 7.44 -39.57 1.02
CA PHE A 119 7.73 -39.41 -0.40
C PHE A 119 8.29 -40.71 -1.00
N GLU A 120 7.42 -41.65 -1.37
CA GLU A 120 7.86 -42.83 -2.12
C GLU A 120 7.84 -42.59 -3.64
N HIS A 121 6.99 -41.67 -4.15
CA HIS A 121 6.80 -41.49 -5.60
C HIS A 121 6.55 -40.02 -5.95
N GLY A 122 7.62 -39.22 -5.91
CA GLY A 122 7.55 -37.75 -6.00
C GLY A 122 6.81 -37.22 -7.23
N LEU A 123 5.94 -36.25 -6.99
CA LEU A 123 5.81 -35.00 -7.74
C LEU A 123 5.42 -33.91 -6.73
N GLY A 124 6.37 -33.52 -5.89
CA GLY A 124 6.34 -32.22 -5.22
C GLY A 124 7.10 -31.25 -6.11
N ILE A 125 6.59 -30.02 -6.26
CA ILE A 125 7.35 -28.90 -6.82
C ILE A 125 8.70 -28.73 -6.13
#